data_AF-A0AAN0YG55-F1
#
_entry.id   AF-A0AAN0YG55-F1
#
_cell.length_a   1.000
_cell.length_b   1.000
_cell.length_c   1.000
_cell.angle_alpha   90.00
_cell.angle_beta   90.00
_cell.angle_gamma   90.00
#
_symmetry.space_group_name_H-M   'P 1'
#
loop_
_entity.id
_entity.type
_entity.pdbx_description
1 polymer ?
#
loop_
_entity_poly.entity_id
_entity_poly.type
_entity_poly.pdbx_seq_one_letter_code
_entity_poly.pdbx_strand_id
1 'polypeptide(L)'
;MEILFESRFQKDLKKIKDKKIRQKAKEVILQCKQAGQLNEINNLKKMQGYQTFYRIRLGDYRIGIELSENTLIFTRFLHRKEIYRFFP
;
A
#
# COMPACT_ATOMS: atom_id res chain seq x y z
N MET A 1 7.35 -0.93 -12.54
CA MET A 1 7.93 0.02 -11.55
C MET A 1 8.81 -0.74 -10.55
N GLU A 2 9.77 -0.09 -9.91
CA GLU A 2 10.51 -0.72 -8.79
C GLU A 2 9.63 -0.75 -7.52
N ILE A 3 9.76 -1.78 -6.69
CA ILE A 3 9.01 -1.89 -5.43
C ILE A 3 9.96 -2.17 -4.26
N LEU A 4 9.83 -1.37 -3.21
CA LEU A 4 10.51 -1.55 -1.93
C LEU A 4 9.50 -1.73 -0.80
N PHE A 5 9.94 -2.36 0.29
CA PHE A 5 9.10 -2.61 1.47
C PHE A 5 9.79 -2.12 2.73
N GLU A 6 9.15 -1.22 3.46
CA GLU A 6 9.57 -0.82 4.79
C GLU A 6 9.46 -1.99 5.78
N SER A 7 10.33 -2.00 6.78
CA SER A 7 10.27 -2.99 7.88
C SER A 7 8.92 -2.94 8.61
N ARG A 8 8.29 -1.78 8.71
CA ARG A 8 6.96 -1.59 9.31
C ARG A 8 5.86 -2.26 8.50
N PHE A 9 5.88 -2.13 7.17
CA PHE A 9 4.95 -2.84 6.30
C PHE A 9 5.05 -4.36 6.49
N GLN A 10 6.27 -4.90 6.56
CA GLN A 10 6.47 -6.33 6.79
C GLN A 10 5.92 -6.78 8.14
N LYS A 11 6.11 -5.98 9.20
CA LYS A 11 5.55 -6.25 10.53
C LYS A 11 4.02 -6.19 10.52
N ASP A 12 3.45 -5.21 9.84
CA ASP A 12 2.00 -5.05 9.68
C ASP A 12 1.38 -6.25 8.94
N LEU A 13 2.00 -6.69 7.84
CA LEU A 13 1.57 -7.87 7.08
C LEU A 13 1.58 -9.15 7.93
N LYS A 14 2.59 -9.34 8.78
CA LYS A 14 2.69 -10.48 9.72
C LYS A 14 1.56 -10.50 10.76
N LYS A 15 1.01 -9.34 11.14
CA LYS A 15 -0.10 -9.25 12.11
C LYS A 15 -1.44 -9.67 11.51
N ILE A 16 -1.58 -9.65 10.18
CA ILE A 16 -2.83 -9.99 9.51
C ILE A 16 -2.97 -11.51 9.40
N LYS A 17 -3.90 -12.08 10.17
CA LYS A 17 -4.18 -13.52 10.19
C LYS A 17 -5.17 -13.96 9.10
N ASP A 18 -5.99 -13.05 8.59
CA ASP A 18 -7.00 -13.36 7.57
C ASP A 18 -6.34 -13.72 6.23
N LYS A 19 -6.55 -14.97 5.80
CA LYS A 19 -6.00 -15.51 4.56
C LYS A 19 -6.48 -14.75 3.31
N LYS A 20 -7.75 -14.34 3.27
CA LYS A 20 -8.33 -13.62 2.12
C LYS A 20 -7.70 -12.24 1.98
N ILE A 21 -7.45 -11.56 3.09
CA ILE A 21 -6.82 -10.24 3.09
C ILE A 21 -5.36 -10.32 2.63
N ARG A 22 -4.61 -11.31 3.11
CA ARG A 22 -3.23 -11.54 2.65
C ARG A 22 -3.18 -11.87 1.16
N GLN A 23 -4.13 -12.66 0.66
CA GLN A 23 -4.21 -13.01 -0.76
C GLN A 23 -4.48 -11.76 -1.61
N LYS A 24 -5.44 -10.92 -1.23
CA LYS A 24 -5.68 -9.63 -1.89
C LYS A 24 -4.46 -8.71 -1.84
N ALA A 25 -3.72 -8.68 -0.73
CA ALA A 25 -2.51 -7.87 -0.61
C ALA A 25 -1.42 -8.35 -1.57
N LYS A 26 -1.28 -9.68 -1.73
CA LYS A 26 -0.38 -10.29 -2.73
C LYS A 26 -0.76 -9.87 -4.15
N GLU A 27 -2.05 -9.91 -4.48
CA GLU A 27 -2.57 -9.49 -5.79
C GLU A 27 -2.25 -8.01 -6.07
N VAL A 28 -2.45 -7.13 -5.09
CA VAL A 28 -2.07 -5.71 -5.19
C VAL A 28 -0.58 -5.54 -5.44
N ILE A 29 0.28 -6.23 -4.69
CA ILE A 29 1.74 -6.16 -4.88
C ILE A 29 2.11 -6.62 -6.31
N LEU A 30 1.50 -7.70 -6.80
CA LEU A 30 1.75 -8.22 -8.14
C LEU A 30 1.30 -7.22 -9.22
N GLN A 31 0.12 -6.63 -9.06
CA GLN A 31 -0.39 -5.58 -9.94
C GLN A 31 0.59 -4.39 -9.98
N CYS A 32 1.05 -3.90 -8.82
CA CYS A 32 2.00 -2.79 -8.78
C CYS A 32 3.34 -3.13 -9.46
N LYS A 33 3.79 -4.40 -9.43
CA LYS A 33 5.02 -4.82 -10.10
C LYS A 33 4.87 -4.78 -11.62
N GLN A 34 3.69 -5.15 -12.10
CA GLN A 34 3.36 -5.20 -13.52
C GLN A 34 2.99 -3.84 -14.10
N ALA A 35 2.56 -2.90 -13.26
CA ALA A 35 2.21 -1.55 -13.69
C ALA A 35 3.44 -0.81 -14.25
N GLY A 36 3.25 -0.18 -15.41
CA GLY A 36 4.17 0.80 -15.99
C GLY A 36 3.95 2.20 -15.44
N GLN A 37 2.72 2.52 -15.01
CA GLN A 37 2.31 3.84 -14.54
C GLN A 37 1.32 3.75 -13.37
N LEU A 38 1.20 4.84 -12.59
CA LEU A 38 0.33 4.87 -11.41
C LEU A 38 -1.17 4.75 -11.72
N ASN A 39 -1.61 5.23 -12.88
CA ASN A 39 -3.00 5.17 -13.32
C ASN A 39 -3.48 3.73 -13.60
N GLU A 40 -2.56 2.78 -13.82
CA GLU A 40 -2.86 1.35 -14.00
C GLU A 40 -3.10 0.63 -12.66
N ILE A 41 -2.78 1.29 -11.53
CA ILE A 41 -2.91 0.71 -10.20
C ILE A 41 -4.31 0.99 -9.66
N ASN A 42 -5.12 -0.07 -9.58
CA ASN A 42 -6.49 0.03 -9.11
C ASN A 42 -6.56 0.45 -7.63
N ASN A 43 -7.58 1.24 -7.30
CA ASN A 43 -7.86 1.72 -5.94
C ASN A 43 -6.75 2.57 -5.31
N LEU A 44 -5.77 3.04 -6.09
CA LEU A 44 -4.75 3.99 -5.67
C LEU A 44 -5.35 5.40 -5.60
N LYS A 45 -5.13 6.10 -4.48
CA LYS A 45 -5.53 7.49 -4.30
C LYS A 45 -4.42 8.29 -3.64
N LYS A 46 -4.11 9.46 -4.19
CA LYS A 46 -3.19 10.44 -3.58
C LYS A 46 -3.77 10.95 -2.26
N MET A 47 -2.94 11.10 -1.24
CA MET A 47 -3.34 11.68 0.03
C MET A 47 -3.37 13.22 -0.05
N GLN A 48 -4.36 13.83 0.59
CA GLN A 48 -4.49 15.28 0.62
C GLN A 48 -3.40 15.90 1.49
N GLY A 49 -2.82 17.01 1.04
CA GLY A 49 -1.75 17.72 1.76
C GLY A 49 -0.35 17.12 1.58
N TYR A 50 -0.20 16.02 0.84
CA TYR A 50 1.09 15.35 0.64
C TYR A 50 1.41 15.19 -0.85
N GLN A 51 2.69 15.32 -1.21
CA GLN A 51 3.12 15.27 -2.61
C GLN A 51 3.38 13.86 -3.12
N THR A 52 4.00 13.03 -2.29
CA THR A 52 4.52 11.70 -2.66
C THR A 52 3.70 10.56 -2.09
N PHE A 53 2.71 10.84 -1.24
CA PHE A 53 2.00 9.82 -0.48
C PHE A 53 0.66 9.40 -1.11
N TYR A 54 0.45 8.10 -1.16
CA TYR A 54 -0.72 7.45 -1.74
C TYR A 54 -1.24 6.34 -0.82
N ARG A 55 -2.48 5.92 -1.10
CA ARG A 55 -3.17 4.84 -0.41
C ARG A 55 -3.83 3.92 -1.41
N ILE A 56 -3.69 2.61 -1.22
CA ILE A 56 -4.53 1.60 -1.88
C ILE A 56 -5.59 1.10 -0.91
N ARG A 57 -6.86 1.11 -1.34
CA ARG A 57 -7.98 0.55 -0.55
C ARG A 57 -8.11 -0.95 -0.79
N LEU A 58 -8.19 -1.73 0.29
CA LEU A 58 -8.40 -3.17 0.27
C LEU A 58 -9.46 -3.54 1.31
N GLY A 59 -10.74 -3.41 0.95
CA GLY A 59 -11.86 -3.57 1.87
C GLY A 59 -11.75 -2.61 3.07
N ASP A 60 -11.67 -3.18 4.27
CA ASP A 60 -11.46 -2.43 5.52
C ASP A 60 -9.99 -2.15 5.85
N TYR A 61 -9.05 -2.66 5.06
CA TYR A 61 -7.63 -2.38 5.19
C TYR A 61 -7.17 -1.39 4.14
N ARG A 62 -6.04 -0.74 4.41
CA ARG A 62 -5.42 0.24 3.54
C ARG A 62 -3.93 -0.04 3.51
N ILE A 63 -3.38 -0.04 2.30
CA ILE A 63 -1.94 -0.12 2.08
C ILE A 63 -1.44 1.28 1.87
N GLY A 64 -0.36 1.57 2.57
CA GLY A 64 0.34 2.80 2.47
C GLY A 64 1.49 2.77 1.50
N ILE A 65 1.57 3.80 0.65
CA ILE A 65 2.61 3.91 -0.38
C ILE A 65 3.21 5.30 -0.39
N GLU A 66 4.53 5.36 -0.42
CA GLU A 66 5.29 6.54 -0.79
C GLU A 66 5.86 6.33 -2.20
N LEU A 67 5.72 7.33 -3.05
CA LEU A 67 6.29 7.37 -4.38
C LEU A 67 7.56 8.22 -4.34
N SER A 68 8.70 7.59 -4.63
CA SER A 68 9.97 8.27 -4.83
C SER A 68 10.45 7.98 -6.23
N GLU A 69 10.56 9.00 -7.08
CA GLU A 69 10.92 8.87 -8.49
C GLU A 69 10.03 7.87 -9.22
N ASN A 70 10.53 6.65 -9.51
CA ASN A 70 9.78 5.57 -10.17
C ASN A 70 9.62 4.32 -9.27
N THR A 71 9.78 4.51 -7.96
CA THR A 71 9.81 3.44 -6.97
C THR A 71 8.61 3.57 -6.02
N LEU A 72 7.85 2.49 -5.91
CA LEU A 72 6.74 2.37 -4.95
C LEU A 72 7.26 1.77 -3.65
N ILE A 73 7.28 2.58 -2.61
CA ILE A 73 7.72 2.16 -1.28
C ILE A 73 6.49 1.81 -0.46
N PHE A 74 6.31 0.53 -0.16
CA PHE A 74 5.22 0.04 0.69
C PHE A 74 5.59 0.26 2.15
N THR A 75 4.88 1.16 2.81
CA THR A 75 5.26 1.71 4.12
C THR A 75 4.46 1.09 5.27
N ARG A 76 3.13 0.95 5.12
CA ARG A 76 2.21 0.49 6.16
C ARG A 76 1.07 -0.37 5.60
N PHE A 77 0.52 -1.28 6.40
CA PHE A 77 -0.66 -2.05 6.01
C PHE A 77 -1.62 -2.23 7.20
N LEU A 78 -2.59 -1.34 7.31
CA LEU A 78 -3.37 -1.19 8.54
C LEU A 78 -4.87 -1.24 8.26
N HIS A 79 -5.63 -1.58 9.30
CA HIS A 79 -7.08 -1.44 9.28
C HIS A 79 -7.46 0.05 9.18
N ARG A 80 -8.64 0.35 8.61
CA ARG A 80 -9.12 1.72 8.38
C ARG A 80 -9.10 2.62 9.60
N LYS A 81 -9.34 2.03 10.75
CA LYS A 81 -9.43 2.70 12.06
C LYS A 81 -8.06 3.15 12.57
N GLU A 82 -6.99 2.53 12.09
CA GLU A 82 -5.63 2.75 12.56
C GLU A 82 -4.82 3.61 11.60
N ILE A 83 -5.03 3.48 10.29
CA ILE A 83 -4.10 4.07 9.33
C ILE A 83 -3.95 5.58 9.47
N TYR A 84 -5.03 6.33 9.73
CA TYR A 84 -4.97 7.78 9.86
C TYR A 84 -4.25 8.28 11.11
N ARG A 85 -3.91 7.39 12.06
CA ARG A 85 -3.04 7.73 13.19
C ARG A 85 -1.56 7.57 12.86
N PHE A 86 -1.26 6.95 11.73
CA PHE A 86 0.01 6.27 11.51
C PHE A 86 0.56 6.38 10.08
N PHE A 87 -0.25 6.79 9.09
CA PHE A 87 0.06 6.81 7.65
C PHE A 87 -1.04 7.41 6.74
N PRO A 88 -0.63 8.12 5.67
CA PRO A 88 0.04 9.42 5.68
C PRO A 88 -0.90 10.45 6.29
#